data_AF-A0A3S1FAE2-F1
#
_entry.id   AF-A0A3S1FAE2-F1
#
_cell.length_a   1.000
_cell.length_b   1.000
_cell.length_c   1.000
_cell.angle_alpha   90.00
_cell.angle_beta   90.00
_cell.angle_gamma   90.00
#
_symmetry.space_group_name_H-M   'P 1'
#
loop_
_entity.id
_entity.type
_entity.pdbx_description
1 polymer ?
#
loop_
_entity_poly.entity_id
_entity_poly.type
_entity_poly.pdbx_seq_one_letter_code
_entity_poly.pdbx_strand_id
1 'polypeptide(L)'
;MRGACAGGEPTSVNPAVLKAQILLDRARFSPGLIDGRLSENFAKAIGAFQAANGLHSDGKLTRETWDKLVATSTEPVLVTYEVTRKDVRGPFTKRIPARMERMARLRRLGYRNAVEKLAERFHVSEQLLRMLNPGTGFRKPGRTLV
;
A
#
# COMPACT_ATOMS: atom_id res chain seq x y z
N MET A 1 -38.43 0.55 1.52
CA MET A 1 -37.31 1.23 2.22
C MET A 1 -36.29 0.16 2.62
N ARG A 2 -35.10 0.14 2.00
CA ARG A 2 -33.98 -0.72 2.44
C ARG A 2 -32.72 0.14 2.54
N GLY A 3 -32.13 0.10 3.72
CA GLY A 3 -31.12 1.01 4.22
C GLY A 3 -29.81 0.99 3.44
N ALA A 4 -29.28 2.19 3.24
CA ALA A 4 -27.89 2.43 2.91
C ALA A 4 -27.03 2.13 4.13
N CYS A 5 -26.15 1.13 4.04
CA CYS A 5 -24.99 1.02 4.92
C CYS A 5 -23.93 1.98 4.38
N ALA A 6 -23.99 3.23 4.85
CA ALA A 6 -22.92 4.19 4.74
C ALA A 6 -21.74 3.71 5.60
N GLY A 7 -20.65 3.34 4.95
CA GLY A 7 -19.31 3.23 5.53
C GLY A 7 -18.39 4.13 4.72
N GLY A 8 -18.53 5.44 4.89
CA GLY A 8 -17.58 6.40 4.33
C GLY A 8 -16.26 6.26 5.08
N GLU A 9 -15.38 5.40 4.58
CA GLU A 9 -13.97 5.35 5.01
C GLU A 9 -13.38 6.76 4.88
N PRO A 10 -12.71 7.30 5.91
CA PRO A 10 -12.28 8.70 5.94
C PRO A 10 -11.42 9.00 4.71
N THR A 11 -11.84 9.92 3.85
CA THR A 11 -11.20 10.14 2.53
C THR A 11 -9.83 10.84 2.59
N SER A 12 -9.28 11.08 3.78
CA SER A 12 -8.05 11.84 3.95
C SER A 12 -6.83 10.93 4.05
N VAL A 13 -6.04 10.94 2.98
CA VAL A 13 -4.66 10.47 2.97
C VAL A 13 -3.77 11.59 3.50
N ASN A 14 -2.89 11.28 4.46
CA ASN A 14 -1.90 12.25 4.94
C ASN A 14 -0.60 12.10 4.14
N PRO A 15 -0.16 13.12 3.36
CA PRO A 15 1.04 13.01 2.53
C PRO A 15 2.33 12.73 3.31
N ALA A 16 2.46 13.27 4.53
CA ALA A 16 3.63 13.02 5.37
C ALA A 16 3.65 11.56 5.85
N VAL A 17 2.49 11.03 6.27
CA VAL A 17 2.38 9.61 6.67
C VAL A 17 2.63 8.69 5.47
N LEU A 18 2.06 9.01 4.30
CA LEU A 18 2.30 8.25 3.07
C LEU A 18 3.80 8.19 2.73
N LYS A 19 4.48 9.35 2.75
CA LYS A 19 5.92 9.41 2.52
C LYS A 19 6.69 8.59 3.55
N ALA A 20 6.33 8.67 4.83
CA ALA A 20 6.97 7.87 5.88
C ALA A 20 6.77 6.36 5.68
N GLN A 21 5.55 5.91 5.34
CA GLN A 21 5.26 4.51 5.04
C GLN A 21 6.12 3.99 3.88
N ILE A 22 6.26 4.76 2.80
CA ILE A 22 7.09 4.38 1.64
C ILE A 22 8.57 4.28 2.02
N LEU A 23 9.09 5.24 2.79
CA LEU A 23 10.47 5.23 3.24
C LEU A 23 10.76 4.07 4.20
N LEU A 24 9.83 3.76 5.09
CA LEU A 24 9.91 2.60 5.98
C LEU A 24 9.95 1.28 5.20
N ASP A 25 9.05 1.09 4.22
CA ASP A 25 9.03 -0.11 3.36
C ASP A 25 10.37 -0.29 2.61
N ARG A 26 10.90 0.79 2.03
CA ARG A 26 12.24 0.80 1.39
C ARG A 26 13.37 0.47 2.36
N ALA A 27 13.30 1.01 3.58
CA ALA A 27 14.25 0.74 4.66
C ALA A 27 14.05 -0.64 5.31
N ARG A 28 13.15 -1.49 4.79
CA ARG A 28 12.82 -2.84 5.28
C ARG A 28 12.11 -2.89 6.65
N PHE A 29 11.47 -1.80 7.04
CA PHE A 29 10.57 -1.74 8.18
C PHE A 29 9.13 -1.72 7.66
N SER A 30 8.45 -2.88 7.63
CA SER A 30 7.11 -2.94 7.04
C SER A 30 6.10 -2.12 7.85
N PRO A 31 5.48 -1.06 7.28
CA PRO A 31 4.43 -0.30 7.95
C PRO A 31 3.06 -1.00 7.89
N GLY A 32 3.01 -2.21 7.32
CA GLY A 32 1.77 -2.82 6.83
C GLY A 32 1.40 -2.29 5.45
N LEU A 33 0.10 -2.09 5.22
CA LEU A 33 -0.42 -1.59 3.95
C LEU A 33 -0.09 -0.10 3.78
N ILE A 34 0.46 0.30 2.64
CA ILE A 34 0.70 1.71 2.33
C ILE A 34 -0.62 2.35 1.86
N ASP A 35 -1.17 3.21 2.70
CA ASP A 35 -2.46 3.88 2.48
C ASP A 35 -2.46 5.35 2.93
N GLY A 36 -1.34 5.83 3.48
CA GLY A 36 -1.14 7.17 4.02
C GLY A 36 -1.94 7.46 5.29
N ARG A 37 -2.30 6.42 6.05
CA ARG A 37 -3.02 6.52 7.32
C ARG A 37 -2.17 6.07 8.49
N LEU A 38 -2.47 6.62 9.67
CA LEU A 38 -1.89 6.13 10.90
C LEU A 38 -2.51 4.78 11.25
N SER A 39 -1.66 3.81 11.60
CA SER A 39 -2.06 2.47 12.01
C SER A 39 -1.14 1.96 13.11
N GLU A 40 -1.55 0.90 13.80
CA GLU A 40 -0.71 0.24 14.80
C GLU A 40 0.57 -0.33 14.18
N ASN A 41 0.47 -0.89 12.96
CA ASN A 41 1.63 -1.40 12.23
C ASN A 41 2.60 -0.27 11.84
N PHE A 42 2.08 0.90 11.45
CA PHE A 42 2.90 2.07 11.19
C PHE A 42 3.67 2.52 12.45
N ALA A 43 3.00 2.61 13.61
CA ALA A 43 3.66 2.97 14.86
C ALA A 43 4.73 1.94 15.28
N LYS A 44 4.46 0.65 15.11
CA LYS A 44 5.44 -0.43 15.35
C LYS A 44 6.65 -0.33 14.43
N ALA A 45 6.43 -0.04 13.14
CA ALA A 45 7.50 0.15 12.17
C ALA A 45 8.38 1.36 12.50
N ILE A 46 7.77 2.47 12.96
CA ILE A 46 8.51 3.64 13.46
C ILE A 46 9.35 3.28 14.67
N GLY A 47 8.79 2.58 15.66
CA GLY A 47 9.54 2.16 16.86
C GLY A 47 10.74 1.27 16.50
N ALA A 48 10.52 0.28 15.63
CA ALA A 48 11.60 -0.57 15.15
C ALA A 48 12.69 0.22 14.39
N PHE A 49 12.29 1.18 13.53
CA PHE A 49 13.23 2.06 12.84
C PHE A 49 14.01 2.95 13.82
N GLN A 50 13.34 3.54 14.80
CA GLN A 50 13.95 4.35 15.87
C GLN A 50 15.01 3.55 16.63
N ALA A 51 14.64 2.36 17.11
CA ALA A 51 15.57 1.47 17.83
C ALA A 51 16.80 1.11 16.98
N ALA A 52 16.60 0.78 15.71
CA ALA A 52 17.69 0.45 14.78
C ALA A 52 18.63 1.64 14.48
N ASN A 53 18.18 2.87 14.71
CA ASN A 53 18.93 4.10 14.44
C ASN A 53 19.40 4.80 15.73
N GLY A 54 19.31 4.15 16.89
CA GLY A 54 19.76 4.69 18.18
C GLY A 54 18.88 5.82 18.72
N LEU A 55 17.63 5.92 18.26
CA LEU A 55 16.65 6.90 18.74
C LEU A 55 15.80 6.32 19.87
N HIS A 56 15.13 7.19 20.63
CA HIS A 56 14.10 6.76 21.57
C HIS A 56 12.94 6.09 20.82
N SER A 57 12.73 4.79 21.06
CA SER A 57 11.73 3.97 20.37
C SER A 57 10.33 4.10 21.00
N ASP A 58 9.61 5.17 20.67
CA ASP A 58 8.24 5.44 21.14
C ASP A 58 7.15 5.25 20.07
N GLY A 59 7.54 4.92 18.83
CA GLY A 59 6.62 4.70 17.72
C GLY A 59 6.01 5.98 17.15
N LYS A 60 6.46 7.16 17.59
CA LYS A 60 5.97 8.45 17.11
C LYS A 60 6.86 9.00 16.02
N LEU A 61 6.26 9.52 14.95
CA LEU A 61 7.00 10.21 13.90
C LEU A 61 7.45 11.59 14.39
N THR A 62 8.53 11.64 15.16
CA THR A 62 9.18 12.87 15.61
C THR A 62 9.99 13.48 14.46
N ARG A 63 10.41 14.75 14.62
CA ARG A 63 11.26 15.41 13.61
C ARG A 63 12.61 14.70 13.43
N GLU A 64 13.23 14.26 14.52
CA GLU A 64 14.48 13.50 14.46
C GLU A 64 14.30 12.16 13.70
N THR A 65 13.19 11.46 13.97
CA THR A 65 12.82 10.25 13.23
C THR A 65 12.61 10.54 11.74
N TRP A 66 11.92 11.64 11.43
CA TRP A 66 11.67 12.08 10.06
C TRP A 66 12.96 12.40 9.30
N ASP A 67 13.87 13.15 9.92
CA ASP A 67 15.15 13.54 9.31
C ASP A 67 16.01 12.30 9.00
N LYS A 68 16.03 11.32 9.90
CA LYS A 68 16.66 10.01 9.65
C LYS A 68 15.97 9.23 8.53
N LEU A 69 14.63 9.19 8.51
CA LEU A 69 13.87 8.50 7.47
C LEU A 69 14.12 9.07 6.08
N VAL A 70 14.08 10.39 5.91
CA VAL A 70 14.30 11.01 4.59
C VAL A 70 15.74 10.85 4.11
N ALA A 71 16.70 10.67 5.02
CA ALA A 71 18.08 10.36 4.67
C ALA A 71 18.28 8.92 4.16
N THR A 72 17.31 8.01 4.34
CA THR A 72 17.42 6.61 3.87
C THR A 72 17.35 6.47 2.34
N SER A 73 16.77 7.45 1.64
CA SER A 73 16.54 7.38 0.20
C SER A 73 16.42 8.77 -0.39
N THR A 74 17.22 9.06 -1.42
CA THR A 74 17.10 10.28 -2.25
C THR A 74 16.13 10.13 -3.41
N GLU A 75 15.67 8.90 -3.69
CA GLU A 75 14.73 8.61 -4.78
C GLU A 75 13.33 9.19 -4.51
N PRO A 76 12.62 9.67 -5.54
CA PRO A 76 11.21 10.06 -5.43
C PRO A 76 10.36 8.94 -4.83
N VAL A 77 9.42 9.30 -3.95
CA VAL A 77 8.51 8.32 -3.32
C VAL A 77 7.33 7.93 -4.22
N LEU A 78 7.00 8.77 -5.22
CA LEU A 78 6.06 8.46 -6.28
C LEU A 78 6.81 8.45 -7.61
N VAL A 79 6.51 7.47 -8.44
CA VAL A 79 7.15 7.25 -9.74
C VAL A 79 6.10 6.85 -10.75
N THR A 80 6.32 7.20 -12.02
CA THR A 80 5.41 6.75 -13.06
C THR A 80 5.65 5.30 -13.44
N TYR A 81 4.58 4.57 -13.74
CA TYR A 81 4.66 3.18 -14.18
C TYR A 81 3.75 2.89 -15.37
N GLU A 82 4.30 2.33 -16.43
CA GLU A 82 3.51 1.86 -17.57
C GLU A 82 2.93 0.47 -17.28
N VAL A 83 1.60 0.37 -17.26
CA VAL A 83 0.88 -0.90 -17.13
C VAL A 83 1.24 -1.83 -18.27
N THR A 84 1.80 -2.99 -17.94
CA THR A 84 2.25 -3.96 -18.96
C THR A 84 1.15 -4.95 -19.31
N ARG A 85 1.31 -5.67 -20.43
CA ARG A 85 0.46 -6.83 -20.77
C ARG A 85 0.49 -7.91 -19.68
N LYS A 86 1.60 -8.06 -18.95
CA LYS A 86 1.73 -9.05 -17.86
C LYS A 86 0.86 -8.68 -16.66
N ASP A 87 0.62 -7.40 -16.43
CA ASP A 87 -0.19 -6.92 -15.30
C ASP A 87 -1.68 -7.21 -15.52
N VAL A 88 -2.15 -7.09 -16.76
CA VAL A 88 -3.58 -7.20 -17.09
C VAL A 88 -4.02 -8.60 -17.55
N ARG A 89 -3.11 -9.44 -18.04
CA ARG A 89 -3.45 -10.77 -18.60
C ARG A 89 -3.92 -11.78 -17.54
N GLY A 90 -3.54 -11.58 -16.28
CA GLY A 90 -3.77 -12.55 -15.22
C GLY A 90 -2.90 -13.81 -15.39
N PRO A 91 -3.36 -14.98 -14.92
CA PRO A 91 -4.76 -15.31 -14.63
C PRO A 91 -5.24 -14.89 -13.22
N PHE A 92 -6.48 -14.38 -13.14
CA PHE A 92 -7.08 -13.87 -11.89
C PHE A 92 -8.11 -14.83 -11.26
N THR A 93 -8.16 -14.87 -9.93
CA THR A 93 -9.10 -15.64 -9.13
C THR A 93 -10.22 -14.74 -8.63
N LYS A 94 -11.27 -14.56 -9.45
CA LYS A 94 -12.35 -13.57 -9.20
C LYS A 94 -13.01 -13.68 -7.81
N ARG A 95 -13.08 -14.88 -7.24
CA ARG A 95 -13.65 -15.14 -5.93
C ARG A 95 -12.67 -15.95 -5.11
N ILE A 96 -12.15 -15.33 -4.05
CA ILE A 96 -11.33 -15.99 -3.03
C ILE A 96 -12.25 -16.21 -1.82
N PRO A 97 -12.53 -17.46 -1.42
CA PRO A 97 -13.38 -17.75 -0.27
C PRO A 97 -12.74 -17.21 1.02
N ALA A 98 -13.53 -16.68 1.96
CA ALA A 98 -12.99 -16.17 3.24
C ALA A 98 -12.48 -17.28 4.20
N ARG A 99 -13.01 -18.50 4.07
CA ARG A 99 -12.62 -19.64 4.92
C ARG A 99 -11.36 -20.30 4.38
N MET A 100 -10.36 -20.48 5.24
CA MET A 100 -9.05 -21.05 4.87
C MET A 100 -9.18 -22.46 4.28
N GLU A 101 -10.07 -23.30 4.81
CA GLU A 101 -10.27 -24.67 4.32
C GLU A 101 -10.78 -24.67 2.87
N ARG A 102 -11.54 -23.65 2.49
CA ARG A 102 -12.00 -23.46 1.10
C ARG A 102 -10.93 -22.84 0.22
N MET A 103 -10.07 -21.97 0.76
CA MET A 103 -8.91 -21.44 0.01
C MET A 103 -7.93 -22.56 -0.34
N ALA A 104 -7.70 -23.53 0.54
CA ALA A 104 -6.82 -24.68 0.32
C ALA A 104 -7.22 -25.55 -0.89
N ARG A 105 -8.50 -25.52 -1.29
CA ARG A 105 -9.00 -26.22 -2.47
C ARG A 105 -8.79 -25.47 -3.78
N LEU A 106 -8.34 -24.21 -3.73
CA LEU A 106 -8.04 -23.44 -4.94
C LEU A 106 -6.75 -23.98 -5.58
N ARG A 107 -6.74 -24.11 -6.91
CA ARG A 107 -5.54 -24.47 -7.67
C ARG A 107 -4.34 -23.54 -7.40
N ARG A 108 -4.62 -22.27 -7.10
CA ARG A 108 -3.65 -21.28 -6.61
C ARG A 108 -4.39 -20.15 -5.89
N LEU A 109 -3.74 -19.58 -4.88
CA LEU A 109 -4.13 -18.30 -4.34
C LEU A 109 -3.51 -17.21 -5.22
N GLY A 110 -4.33 -16.49 -5.97
CA GLY A 110 -3.88 -15.45 -6.88
C GLY A 110 -4.80 -14.23 -6.80
N TYR A 111 -4.41 -13.15 -7.45
CA TYR A 111 -5.15 -11.88 -7.40
C TYR A 111 -6.55 -11.99 -8.02
N ARG A 112 -7.52 -11.27 -7.47
CA ARG A 112 -8.90 -11.12 -7.95
C ARG A 112 -8.97 -10.32 -9.23
N ASN A 113 -8.08 -9.35 -9.41
CA ASN A 113 -8.06 -8.46 -10.57
C ASN A 113 -6.68 -7.78 -10.76
N ALA A 114 -6.54 -7.02 -11.85
CA ALA A 114 -5.31 -6.30 -12.18
C ALA A 114 -4.95 -5.19 -11.19
N VAL A 115 -5.95 -4.53 -10.59
CA VAL A 115 -5.72 -3.46 -9.61
C VAL A 115 -5.11 -4.05 -8.34
N GLU A 116 -5.66 -5.14 -7.82
CA GLU A 116 -5.09 -5.84 -6.66
C GLU A 116 -3.66 -6.32 -6.94
N LYS A 117 -3.40 -6.85 -8.13
CA LYS A 117 -2.04 -7.25 -8.52
C LYS A 117 -1.07 -6.07 -8.54
N LEU A 118 -1.48 -4.92 -9.07
CA LEU A 118 -0.66 -3.72 -9.12
C LEU A 118 -0.49 -3.10 -7.72
N ALA A 119 -1.55 -3.08 -6.92
CA ALA A 119 -1.53 -2.62 -5.54
C ALA A 119 -0.54 -3.44 -4.72
N GLU A 120 -0.59 -4.78 -4.79
CA GLU A 120 0.37 -5.67 -4.15
C GLU A 120 1.79 -5.42 -4.65
N ARG A 121 2.00 -5.23 -5.97
CA ARG A 121 3.33 -4.97 -6.54
C ARG A 121 4.00 -3.73 -5.93
N PHE A 122 3.21 -2.71 -5.60
CA PHE A 122 3.70 -1.46 -5.00
C PHE A 122 3.45 -1.37 -3.50
N HIS A 123 2.96 -2.44 -2.86
CA HIS A 123 2.64 -2.53 -1.44
C HIS A 123 1.61 -1.48 -0.98
N VAL A 124 0.81 -0.93 -1.90
CA VAL A 124 -0.20 0.09 -1.63
C VAL A 124 -1.60 -0.51 -1.54
N SER A 125 -2.53 0.19 -0.90
CA SER A 125 -3.94 -0.16 -0.96
C SER A 125 -4.52 0.04 -2.38
N GLU A 126 -5.49 -0.79 -2.78
CA GLU A 126 -6.25 -0.57 -4.03
C GLU A 126 -6.91 0.82 -4.05
N GLN A 127 -7.32 1.34 -2.89
CA GLN A 127 -7.94 2.65 -2.76
C GLN A 127 -6.93 3.77 -3.03
N LEU A 128 -5.76 3.73 -2.41
CA LEU A 128 -4.69 4.70 -2.64
C LEU A 128 -4.27 4.70 -4.11
N LEU A 129 -4.06 3.51 -4.70
CA LEU A 129 -3.69 3.38 -6.10
C LEU A 129 -4.72 4.04 -7.04
N ARG A 130 -6.01 3.89 -6.77
CA ARG A 130 -7.09 4.55 -7.52
C ARG A 130 -7.12 6.06 -7.30
N MET A 131 -6.88 6.50 -6.06
CA MET A 131 -6.90 7.91 -5.70
C MET A 131 -5.76 8.69 -6.37
N LEU A 132 -4.57 8.09 -6.47
CA LEU A 132 -3.43 8.65 -7.20
C LEU A 132 -3.66 8.68 -8.73
N ASN A 133 -4.58 7.85 -9.23
CA ASN A 133 -4.80 7.65 -10.66
C ASN A 133 -6.28 7.85 -11.05
N PRO A 134 -6.84 9.05 -10.81
CA PRO A 134 -8.25 9.32 -11.07
C PRO A 134 -8.57 9.14 -12.56
N GLY A 135 -9.70 8.48 -12.87
CA GLY A 135 -10.14 8.24 -14.24
C GLY A 135 -9.30 7.23 -15.05
N THR A 136 -8.27 6.62 -14.45
CA THR A 136 -7.38 5.70 -15.18
C THR A 136 -7.93 4.27 -15.19
N GLY A 137 -7.95 3.67 -16.38
CA GLY A 137 -8.36 2.28 -16.58
C GLY A 137 -7.20 1.30 -16.41
N PHE A 138 -7.09 0.65 -15.24
CA PHE A 138 -6.06 -0.34 -14.92
C PHE A 138 -6.11 -1.66 -15.71
N ARG A 139 -7.09 -1.83 -16.60
CA ARG A 139 -7.32 -3.07 -17.37
C ARG A 139 -6.68 -3.06 -18.76
N LYS A 140 -6.11 -1.92 -19.18
CA LYS A 140 -5.49 -1.76 -20.51
C LYS A 140 -3.99 -1.57 -20.35
N PRO A 141 -3.15 -2.31 -21.10
CA PRO A 141 -1.72 -2.06 -21.14
C PRO A 141 -1.41 -0.70 -21.81
N GLY A 142 -0.22 -0.16 -21.58
CA GLY A 142 0.22 1.13 -22.11
C GLY A 142 -0.36 2.34 -21.39
N ARG A 143 -1.00 2.14 -20.23
CA ARG A 143 -1.47 3.24 -19.38
C ARG A 143 -0.38 3.60 -18.37
N THR A 144 -0.08 4.88 -18.26
CA THR A 144 0.85 5.39 -17.24
C THR A 144 0.11 5.65 -15.95
N LEU A 145 0.60 5.06 -14.86
CA LEU A 145 0.18 5.32 -13.49
C LEU A 145 1.19 6.26 -12.81
N VAL A 146 0.76 6.85 -11.70
CA VAL A 146 1.54 7.57 -10.70
C VAL A 146 1.57 6.77 -9.39
#